data_AF-A0A538D707-F1
#
_entry.id   AF-A0A538D707-F1
#
_cell.length_a   1.000
_cell.length_b   1.000
_cell.length_c   1.000
_cell.angle_alpha   90.00
_cell.angle_beta   90.00
_cell.angle_gamma   90.00
#
_symmetry.space_group_name_H-M   'P 1'
#
loop_
_entity.id
_entity.type
_entity.pdbx_description
1 polymer ?
#
loop_
_entity_poly.entity_id
_entity_poly.type
_entity_poly.pdbx_seq_one_letter_code
_entity_poly.pdbx_strand_id
1 'polypeptide(L)'
;MESGGVSILSIPWRGSRCTAAVGTATTSTAPAVTRHVGGVHGQGGPDADSTGNHVVVTVSGLPSSENPLGIWYVDAGLGDALHEALPLVAGVYEQPPFRLVLEEIDGGGHDWHLAHDPTGGFVGMRWSAAAAEMHDFTAKHEWLSTSPDSGFVRVPMAEKRDATGVDVIRGLILARIGEGAVSDEPLTHRDEWFACLAEVFGLRFDAAAPEALDRLWDSALAAHRAWENTRQP
;
A
#
# COMPACT_ATOMS: atom_id res chain seq x y z
N MET A 1 -11.35 -6.96 -19.77
CA MET A 1 -10.07 -7.56 -19.32
C MET A 1 -9.89 -7.05 -17.91
N GLU A 2 -10.30 -7.84 -16.92
CA GLU A 2 -10.24 -7.47 -15.51
C GLU A 2 -8.78 -7.54 -15.05
N SER A 3 -8.12 -6.38 -14.95
CA SER A 3 -6.85 -6.24 -14.26
C SER A 3 -7.15 -5.93 -12.79
N GLY A 4 -7.37 -6.98 -11.99
CA GLY A 4 -7.44 -6.87 -10.54
C GLY A 4 -6.08 -6.48 -9.96
N GLY A 5 -6.03 -5.36 -9.23
CA GLY A 5 -4.85 -4.85 -8.54
C GLY A 5 -4.36 -5.79 -7.43
N VAL A 6 -3.06 -5.72 -7.17
CA VAL A 6 -2.30 -6.57 -6.25
C VAL A 6 -2.71 -6.33 -4.79
N SER A 7 -3.00 -7.41 -4.06
CA SER A 7 -3.33 -7.38 -2.64
C SER A 7 -2.07 -7.25 -1.78
N ILE A 8 -2.03 -6.22 -0.94
CA ILE A 8 -0.95 -6.04 0.03
C ILE A 8 -1.36 -6.76 1.30
N LEU A 9 -0.54 -7.69 1.77
CA LEU A 9 -0.75 -8.38 3.04
C LEU A 9 0.39 -8.07 3.99
N SER A 10 0.04 -7.51 5.15
CA SER A 10 0.96 -7.36 6.27
C SER A 10 0.94 -8.60 7.16
N ILE A 11 1.72 -9.61 6.76
CA ILE A 11 2.13 -10.73 7.62
C ILE A 11 3.65 -10.74 7.67
N PRO A 12 4.30 -11.07 8.81
CA PRO A 12 5.73 -11.37 8.85
C PRO A 12 6.03 -12.66 8.06
N TRP A 13 5.90 -12.58 6.73
CA TRP A 13 6.24 -13.63 5.79
C TRP A 13 6.98 -13.01 4.60
N ARG A 14 7.99 -13.74 4.12
CA ARG A 14 8.96 -13.31 3.11
C ARG A 14 8.29 -13.31 1.74
N GLY A 15 7.66 -12.20 1.36
CA GLY A 15 7.19 -12.00 0.00
C GLY A 15 6.08 -10.97 -0.07
N SER A 16 6.34 -9.89 -0.81
CA SER A 16 5.38 -8.84 -1.19
C SER A 16 5.10 -7.76 -0.15
N ARG A 17 6.06 -6.86 0.05
CA ARG A 17 5.77 -5.49 0.49
C ARG A 17 6.49 -4.51 -0.43
N CYS A 18 5.73 -3.55 -0.96
CA CYS A 18 6.17 -2.48 -1.86
C CYS A 18 6.89 -2.96 -3.13
N THR A 19 6.12 -3.16 -4.21
CA THR A 19 6.59 -3.03 -5.62
C THR A 19 7.89 -3.76 -6.01
N ALA A 20 8.16 -4.95 -5.48
CA ALA A 20 9.29 -5.77 -5.94
C ALA A 20 9.12 -6.36 -7.37
N ALA A 21 7.96 -6.19 -8.01
CA ALA A 21 7.64 -6.79 -9.31
C ALA A 21 7.32 -5.74 -10.39
N VAL A 22 8.29 -4.89 -10.74
CA VAL A 22 8.34 -4.26 -12.07
C VAL A 22 9.70 -4.59 -12.67
N GLY A 23 9.70 -5.54 -13.62
CA GLY A 23 10.91 -6.11 -14.21
C GLY A 23 11.65 -5.13 -15.12
N THR A 24 12.97 -5.31 -15.23
CA THR A 24 13.83 -4.57 -16.17
C THR A 24 13.70 -5.17 -17.57
N ALA A 25 13.12 -4.43 -18.53
CA ALA A 25 13.18 -4.80 -19.94
C ALA A 25 14.41 -4.17 -20.60
N THR A 26 15.27 -4.99 -21.21
CA THR A 26 16.48 -4.58 -21.93
C THR A 26 16.22 -4.55 -23.44
N THR A 27 15.51 -3.51 -23.90
CA THR A 27 15.49 -3.10 -25.32
C THR A 27 15.62 -1.59 -25.41
N SER A 28 16.12 -1.05 -26.52
CA SER A 28 16.37 0.40 -26.69
C SER A 28 15.10 1.27 -26.73
N THR A 29 13.93 0.66 -26.58
CA THR A 29 12.59 1.29 -26.51
C THR A 29 11.82 0.83 -25.26
N ALA A 30 12.48 0.17 -24.31
CA ALA A 30 11.83 -0.27 -23.08
C ALA A 30 11.60 0.93 -22.16
N PRO A 31 10.44 0.98 -21.48
CA PRO A 31 10.21 1.99 -20.45
C PRO A 31 11.27 1.86 -19.36
N ALA A 32 11.84 3.00 -18.95
CA ALA A 32 12.85 3.04 -17.90
C ALA A 32 12.19 3.21 -16.54
N VAL A 33 12.45 2.25 -15.65
CA VAL A 33 11.86 2.18 -14.30
C VAL A 33 12.86 2.71 -13.30
N THR A 34 12.47 3.71 -12.51
CA THR A 34 13.28 4.30 -11.44
C THR A 34 12.56 4.13 -10.11
N ARG A 35 13.30 3.73 -9.08
CA ARG A 35 12.80 3.70 -7.69
C ARG A 35 13.24 4.96 -6.97
N HIS A 36 12.45 5.38 -5.99
CA HIS A 36 12.70 6.53 -5.15
C HIS A 36 12.44 6.19 -3.68
N VAL A 37 13.17 6.85 -2.79
CA VAL A 37 12.92 6.76 -1.35
C VAL A 37 11.67 7.57 -1.03
N GLY A 38 10.60 6.87 -0.62
CA GLY A 38 9.35 7.47 -0.20
C GLY A 38 9.14 7.40 1.31
N GLY A 39 8.25 8.26 1.80
CA GLY A 39 7.74 8.26 3.17
C GLY A 39 6.24 8.49 3.24
N VAL A 40 5.49 7.44 3.61
CA VAL A 40 4.08 7.54 4.01
C VAL A 40 4.04 8.23 5.37
N HIS A 41 3.19 9.25 5.51
CA HIS A 41 3.02 9.96 6.76
C HIS A 41 1.56 10.22 7.13
N GLY A 42 1.35 10.48 8.42
CA GLY A 42 0.06 10.87 8.99
C GLY A 42 -0.10 12.38 9.11
N GLN A 43 -0.98 12.79 10.02
CA GLN A 43 -1.40 14.19 10.23
C GLN A 43 -0.25 15.13 10.66
N GLY A 44 0.82 14.59 11.25
CA GLY A 44 2.02 15.36 11.61
C GLY A 44 2.85 15.82 10.40
N GLY A 45 2.51 15.40 9.18
CA GLY A 45 3.31 15.64 7.99
C GLY A 45 4.51 14.68 7.89
N PRO A 46 5.35 14.83 6.85
CA PRO A 46 6.55 14.02 6.68
C PRO A 46 7.57 14.32 7.78
N ASP A 47 8.11 13.27 8.38
CA ASP A 47 9.16 13.33 9.39
C ASP A 47 10.32 12.36 9.08
N ALA A 48 11.40 12.43 9.86
CA ALA A 48 12.56 11.56 9.68
C ALA A 48 12.20 10.06 9.85
N ASP A 49 11.22 9.75 10.69
CA ASP A 49 10.79 8.37 10.95
C ASP A 49 9.94 7.80 9.81
N SER A 50 9.29 8.64 9.02
CA SER A 50 8.54 8.24 7.83
C SER A 50 9.44 7.96 6.62
N THR A 51 10.66 8.50 6.60
CA THR A 51 11.58 8.36 5.46
C THR A 51 11.98 6.89 5.23
N GLY A 52 11.90 6.44 3.98
CA GLY A 52 12.30 5.10 3.57
C GLY A 52 11.34 3.99 3.99
N ASN A 53 10.14 4.34 4.51
CA ASN A 53 9.12 3.36 4.84
C ASN A 53 8.37 2.83 3.60
N HIS A 54 8.62 3.41 2.42
CA HIS A 54 7.93 3.07 1.18
C HIS A 54 8.83 3.22 -0.05
N VAL A 55 8.56 2.40 -1.07
CA VAL A 55 9.25 2.45 -2.37
C VAL A 55 8.33 3.11 -3.38
N VAL A 56 8.71 4.29 -3.85
CA VAL A 56 8.01 4.96 -4.97
C VAL A 56 8.64 4.54 -6.29
N VAL A 57 7.82 4.31 -7.32
CA VAL A 57 8.29 3.92 -8.66
C VAL A 57 7.82 4.93 -9.70
N THR A 58 8.76 5.41 -10.52
CA THR A 58 8.44 6.14 -11.74
C THR A 58 8.81 5.34 -12.98
N VAL A 59 8.02 5.49 -14.04
CA VAL A 59 8.22 4.83 -15.34
C VAL A 59 8.30 5.91 -16.41
N SER A 60 9.41 5.98 -17.13
CA SER A 60 9.65 6.96 -18.19
C SER A 60 9.74 6.31 -19.57
N GLY A 61 9.58 7.12 -20.63
CA GLY A 61 9.62 6.63 -22.02
C GLY A 61 8.26 6.19 -22.58
N LEU A 62 7.15 6.60 -21.94
CA LEU A 62 5.78 6.29 -22.36
C LEU A 62 4.98 7.57 -22.65
N PRO A 63 5.37 8.38 -23.64
CA PRO A 63 4.67 9.63 -23.94
C PRO A 63 3.26 9.36 -24.49
N SER A 64 2.33 10.20 -24.09
CA SER A 64 0.96 10.25 -24.62
C SER A 64 0.55 11.69 -24.91
N SER A 65 -0.61 11.89 -25.53
CA SER A 65 -1.18 13.23 -25.72
C SER A 65 -1.44 13.96 -24.41
N GLU A 66 -1.76 13.22 -23.34
CA GLU A 66 -2.07 13.77 -22.01
C GLU A 66 -0.82 13.85 -21.11
N ASN A 67 0.22 13.10 -21.42
CA ASN A 67 1.51 13.13 -20.74
C ASN A 67 2.68 13.14 -21.76
N PRO A 68 2.99 14.30 -22.36
CA PRO A 68 4.02 14.38 -23.40
C PRO A 68 5.43 14.05 -22.90
N LEU A 69 5.70 14.24 -21.61
CA LEU A 69 6.97 13.86 -20.99
C LEU A 69 7.09 12.34 -20.83
N GLY A 70 5.96 11.63 -20.80
CA GLY A 70 5.92 10.18 -20.73
C GLY A 70 6.50 9.60 -19.46
N ILE A 71 6.42 10.36 -18.35
CA ILE A 71 6.86 9.95 -17.01
C ILE A 71 5.61 9.71 -16.15
N TRP A 72 5.51 8.53 -15.57
CA TRP A 72 4.35 8.07 -14.83
C TRP A 72 4.77 7.68 -13.42
N TYR A 73 4.04 8.15 -12.41
CA TYR A 73 4.07 7.61 -11.07
C TYR A 73 3.20 6.36 -11.01
N VAL A 74 3.81 5.22 -10.65
CA VAL A 74 3.16 3.93 -10.57
C VAL A 74 3.38 3.36 -9.18
N ASP A 75 2.31 2.93 -8.51
CA ASP A 75 2.42 2.37 -7.18
C ASP A 75 1.33 1.33 -6.90
N ALA A 76 1.71 0.07 -6.91
CA ALA A 76 0.86 -1.05 -6.47
C ALA A 76 1.16 -1.45 -5.01
N GLY A 77 2.00 -0.68 -4.32
CA GLY A 77 2.45 -0.93 -2.95
C GLY A 77 1.91 0.09 -1.94
N LEU A 78 1.28 1.18 -2.38
CA LEU A 78 0.80 2.27 -1.53
C LEU A 78 -0.62 2.03 -1.00
N GLY A 79 -0.90 0.79 -0.60
CA GLY A 79 -2.15 0.47 0.05
C GLY A 79 -3.38 0.76 -0.80
N ASP A 80 -4.26 1.59 -0.24
CA ASP A 80 -5.53 2.00 -0.82
C ASP A 80 -5.43 3.09 -1.91
N ALA A 81 -4.29 3.76 -2.07
CA ALA A 81 -4.25 5.06 -2.73
C ALA A 81 -4.44 5.05 -4.26
N LEU A 82 -3.60 4.36 -5.03
CA LEU A 82 -3.65 4.38 -6.49
C LEU A 82 -4.43 3.17 -7.03
N HIS A 83 -5.47 3.45 -7.81
CA HIS A 83 -6.09 2.47 -8.72
C HIS A 83 -5.40 2.47 -10.10
N GLU A 84 -5.07 3.66 -10.61
CA GLU A 84 -4.38 3.86 -11.89
C GLU A 84 -3.07 4.64 -11.71
N ALA A 85 -2.14 4.44 -12.63
CA ALA A 85 -0.91 5.23 -12.68
C ALA A 85 -1.23 6.72 -12.88
N LEU A 86 -0.51 7.59 -12.20
CA LEU A 86 -0.62 9.03 -12.38
C LEU A 86 0.46 9.51 -13.36
N PRO A 87 0.17 10.41 -14.30
CA PRO A 87 1.25 11.14 -14.95
C PRO A 87 1.99 11.94 -13.88
N LEU A 88 3.33 11.98 -13.95
CA LEU A 88 4.15 12.72 -12.99
C LEU A 88 4.09 14.22 -13.32
N VAL A 89 2.91 14.81 -13.09
CA VAL A 89 2.54 16.19 -13.37
C VAL A 89 1.72 16.69 -12.19
N ALA A 90 2.03 17.88 -11.68
CA ALA A 90 1.28 18.45 -10.57
C ALA A 90 -0.20 18.65 -10.96
N GLY A 91 -1.11 18.26 -10.09
CA GLY A 91 -2.53 18.29 -10.40
C GLY A 91 -3.40 17.53 -9.40
N VAL A 92 -4.69 17.53 -9.70
CA VAL A 92 -5.73 16.81 -8.96
C VAL A 92 -6.18 15.64 -9.82
N TYR A 93 -6.19 14.45 -9.22
CA TYR A 93 -6.54 13.21 -9.88
C TYR A 93 -7.72 12.57 -9.17
N GLU A 94 -8.82 12.44 -9.89
CA GLU A 94 -10.03 11.77 -9.40
C GLU A 94 -9.92 10.28 -9.72
N GLN A 95 -9.72 9.48 -8.69
CA GLN A 95 -9.80 8.02 -8.77
C GLN A 95 -10.80 7.57 -7.72
N PRO A 96 -12.11 7.52 -8.05
CA PRO A 96 -13.16 7.26 -7.08
C PRO A 96 -12.85 6.05 -6.19
N PRO A 97 -13.17 6.13 -4.88
CA PRO A 97 -13.81 7.25 -4.19
C PRO A 97 -12.86 8.40 -3.82
N PHE A 98 -11.57 8.30 -4.16
CA PHE A 98 -10.54 9.20 -3.67
C PHE A 98 -10.22 10.33 -4.64
N ARG A 99 -10.03 11.51 -4.06
CA ARG A 99 -9.43 12.66 -4.73
C ARG A 99 -7.99 12.81 -4.28
N LEU A 100 -7.05 12.51 -5.18
CA LEU A 100 -5.62 12.59 -4.93
C LEU A 100 -5.06 13.93 -5.43
N VAL A 101 -4.10 14.52 -4.71
CA VAL A 101 -3.41 15.74 -5.15
C VAL A 101 -1.92 15.45 -5.23
N LEU A 102 -1.34 15.64 -6.42
CA LEU A 102 0.10 15.50 -6.65
C LEU A 102 0.70 16.89 -6.82
N GLU A 103 1.75 17.18 -6.05
CA GLU A 103 2.41 18.48 -6.03
C GLU A 103 3.93 18.31 -6.13
N GLU A 104 4.58 19.18 -6.90
CA GLU A 104 6.05 19.30 -6.89
C GLU A 104 6.44 20.21 -5.71
N ILE A 105 7.36 19.73 -4.88
CA ILE A 105 7.81 20.43 -3.70
C ILE A 105 9.06 21.24 -4.07
N ASP A 106 9.02 22.56 -3.82
CA ASP A 106 10.14 23.49 -4.00
C ASP A 106 10.59 23.79 -5.44
N GLY A 107 9.69 23.71 -6.44
CA GLY A 107 9.75 24.39 -7.76
C GLY A 107 11.06 24.30 -8.56
N GLY A 108 11.93 23.35 -8.23
CA GLY A 108 13.34 23.33 -8.62
C GLY A 108 14.16 22.22 -7.96
N GLY A 109 13.68 21.68 -6.83
CA GLY A 109 14.02 20.33 -6.37
C GLY A 109 12.92 19.39 -6.87
N HIS A 110 13.27 18.34 -7.59
CA HIS A 110 12.31 17.37 -8.14
C HIS A 110 11.67 16.47 -7.05
N ASP A 111 11.36 17.03 -5.89
CA ASP A 111 10.66 16.36 -4.81
C ASP A 111 9.16 16.42 -5.08
N TRP A 112 8.43 15.40 -4.65
CA TRP A 112 7.01 15.28 -4.92
C TRP A 112 6.25 14.91 -3.65
N HIS A 113 5.02 15.41 -3.57
CA HIS A 113 4.05 15.06 -2.55
C HIS A 113 2.77 14.55 -3.20
N LEU A 114 2.31 13.39 -2.77
CA LEU A 114 0.93 12.96 -2.99
C LEU A 114 0.16 13.19 -1.68
N ALA A 115 -0.80 14.10 -1.68
CA ALA A 115 -1.82 14.16 -0.65
C ALA A 115 -2.94 13.18 -0.99
N HIS A 116 -3.28 12.34 -0.01
CA HIS A 116 -4.37 11.38 -0.13
C HIS A 116 -5.71 12.04 0.22
N ASP A 117 -6.80 11.39 -0.18
CA ASP A 117 -8.14 11.76 0.23
C ASP A 117 -8.29 11.67 1.76
N PRO A 118 -9.02 12.60 2.41
CA PRO A 118 -9.22 12.57 3.87
C PRO A 118 -9.87 11.27 4.40
N THR A 119 -10.54 10.51 3.54
CA THR A 119 -11.14 9.20 3.89
C THR A 119 -10.16 8.02 3.73
N GLY A 120 -8.97 8.26 3.18
CA GLY A 120 -7.92 7.26 2.97
C GLY A 120 -7.17 6.86 4.24
N GLY A 121 -6.39 5.78 4.14
CA GLY A 121 -5.67 5.16 5.26
C GLY A 121 -4.42 5.90 5.75
N PHE A 122 -3.98 6.94 5.03
CA PHE A 122 -2.84 7.79 5.38
C PHE A 122 -3.07 9.21 4.84
N VAL A 123 -2.22 10.17 5.24
CA VAL A 123 -2.40 11.58 4.88
C VAL A 123 -1.65 11.94 3.60
N GLY A 124 -0.42 11.48 3.46
CA GLY A 124 0.33 11.68 2.23
C GLY A 124 1.57 10.83 2.11
N MET A 125 2.17 10.92 0.93
CA MET A 125 3.40 10.27 0.52
C MET A 125 4.35 11.33 -0.02
N ARG A 126 5.54 11.46 0.56
CA ARG A 126 6.61 12.32 0.03
C ARG A 126 7.75 11.47 -0.51
N TRP A 127 8.35 11.88 -1.63
CA TRP A 127 9.60 11.31 -2.12
C TRP A 127 10.47 12.34 -2.81
N SER A 128 11.76 12.03 -2.93
CA SER A 128 12.70 12.81 -3.75
C SER A 128 12.91 12.13 -5.11
N ALA A 129 13.22 12.88 -6.16
CA ALA A 129 13.53 12.29 -7.48
C ALA A 129 14.85 11.51 -7.53
N ALA A 130 15.66 11.53 -6.48
CA ALA A 130 16.88 10.74 -6.45
C ALA A 130 16.56 9.26 -6.67
N ALA A 131 17.35 8.61 -7.53
CA ALA A 131 17.22 7.18 -7.75
C ALA A 131 17.64 6.42 -6.47
N ALA A 132 16.85 5.41 -6.12
CA ALA A 132 17.05 4.56 -4.95
C ALA A 132 17.43 3.13 -5.36
N GLU A 133 18.27 2.51 -4.55
CA GLU A 133 18.60 1.10 -4.62
C GLU A 133 17.85 0.31 -3.54
N MET A 134 17.75 -1.00 -3.71
CA MET A 134 17.03 -1.83 -2.73
C MET A 134 17.67 -1.78 -1.33
N HIS A 135 18.98 -1.54 -1.26
CA HIS A 135 19.68 -1.50 0.02
C HIS A 135 19.24 -0.30 0.89
N ASP A 136 18.76 0.79 0.27
CA ASP A 136 18.28 2.00 0.97
C ASP A 136 17.09 1.72 1.88
N PHE A 137 16.31 0.67 1.59
CA PHE A 137 15.11 0.30 2.34
C PHE A 137 15.37 -0.75 3.43
N THR A 138 16.57 -1.35 3.48
CA THR A 138 16.82 -2.58 4.25
C THR A 138 16.53 -2.41 5.73
N ALA A 139 17.11 -1.39 6.36
CA ALA A 139 16.96 -1.14 7.79
C ALA A 139 15.50 -0.85 8.16
N LYS A 140 14.81 -0.04 7.34
CA LYS A 140 13.41 0.32 7.59
C LYS A 140 12.49 -0.87 7.36
N HIS A 141 12.72 -1.67 6.32
CA HIS A 141 12.00 -2.90 6.05
C HIS A 141 12.13 -3.92 7.18
N GLU A 142 13.35 -4.11 7.72
CA GLU A 142 13.60 -4.99 8.86
C GLU A 142 12.78 -4.53 10.06
N TRP A 143 12.84 -3.24 10.42
CA TRP A 143 12.07 -2.69 11.53
C TRP A 143 10.56 -2.86 11.31
N LEU A 144 10.04 -2.48 10.14
CA LEU A 144 8.61 -2.56 9.82
C LEU A 144 8.09 -4.01 9.86
N SER A 145 8.94 -4.98 9.54
CA SER A 145 8.53 -6.39 9.41
C SER A 145 8.75 -7.22 10.67
N THR A 146 9.56 -6.74 11.62
CA THR A 146 9.97 -7.55 12.79
C THR A 146 9.79 -6.84 14.12
N SER A 147 9.79 -5.52 14.15
CA SER A 147 9.69 -4.77 15.39
C SER A 147 8.32 -5.01 16.04
N PRO A 148 8.26 -5.34 17.34
CA PRO A 148 7.00 -5.37 18.07
C PRO A 148 6.33 -3.99 18.12
N ASP A 149 7.08 -2.93 17.79
CA ASP A 149 6.56 -1.57 17.71
C ASP A 149 5.95 -1.19 16.37
N SER A 150 6.13 -2.01 15.35
CA SER A 150 5.55 -1.78 14.03
C SER A 150 4.06 -2.10 14.03
N GLY A 151 3.24 -1.16 13.54
CA GLY A 151 1.81 -1.42 13.29
C GLY A 151 1.57 -2.61 12.37
N PHE A 152 2.49 -2.85 11.43
CA PHE A 152 2.45 -3.97 10.49
C PHE A 152 2.76 -5.34 11.10
N VAL A 153 3.33 -5.37 12.30
CA VAL A 153 3.54 -6.59 13.10
C VAL A 153 2.39 -6.78 14.08
N ARG A 154 1.89 -5.69 14.66
CA ARG A 154 0.85 -5.72 15.70
C ARG A 154 -0.53 -6.10 15.17
N VAL A 155 -0.89 -5.66 13.96
CA VAL A 155 -2.24 -5.86 13.41
C VAL A 155 -2.13 -6.37 11.97
N PRO A 156 -2.64 -7.58 11.65
CA PRO A 156 -2.68 -8.05 10.27
C PRO A 156 -3.60 -7.16 9.46
N MET A 157 -3.20 -6.91 8.23
CA MET A 157 -3.94 -6.02 7.35
C MET A 157 -3.81 -6.46 5.91
N ALA A 158 -4.91 -6.42 5.16
CA ALA A 158 -4.88 -6.47 3.71
C ALA A 158 -5.77 -5.42 3.06
N GLU A 159 -5.33 -4.94 1.91
CA GLU A 159 -6.03 -3.94 1.11
C GLU A 159 -6.07 -4.39 -0.34
N LYS A 160 -7.22 -4.17 -0.99
CA LYS A 160 -7.40 -4.41 -2.41
C LYS A 160 -8.15 -3.25 -3.03
N ARG A 161 -7.51 -2.59 -3.99
CA ARG A 161 -8.07 -1.45 -4.71
C ARG A 161 -8.68 -1.87 -6.04
N ASP A 162 -9.90 -1.41 -6.31
CA ASP A 162 -10.57 -1.52 -7.61
C ASP A 162 -11.11 -0.15 -8.07
N ALA A 163 -11.79 -0.13 -9.22
CA ALA A 163 -12.28 1.08 -9.88
C ALA A 163 -13.39 1.82 -9.11
N THR A 164 -14.02 1.17 -8.14
CA THR A 164 -15.20 1.67 -7.41
C THR A 164 -14.93 1.89 -5.92
N GLY A 165 -13.80 1.39 -5.40
CA GLY A 165 -13.53 1.36 -3.98
C GLY A 165 -12.29 0.60 -3.58
N VAL A 166 -12.12 0.48 -2.27
CA VAL A 166 -11.09 -0.35 -1.65
C VAL A 166 -11.72 -1.25 -0.60
N ASP A 167 -11.44 -2.54 -0.69
CA ASP A 167 -11.68 -3.49 0.39
C ASP A 167 -10.48 -3.44 1.35
N VAL A 168 -10.76 -3.34 2.64
CA VAL A 168 -9.76 -3.27 3.70
C VAL A 168 -10.13 -4.26 4.79
N ILE A 169 -9.28 -5.24 5.06
CA ILE A 169 -9.37 -6.03 6.28
C ILE A 169 -8.29 -5.58 7.24
N ARG A 170 -8.66 -5.12 8.42
CA ARG A 170 -7.75 -4.70 9.49
C ARG A 170 -8.07 -5.47 10.76
N GLY A 171 -7.14 -6.32 11.18
CA GLY A 171 -7.41 -7.31 12.22
C GLY A 171 -8.49 -8.29 11.74
N LEU A 172 -9.66 -8.24 12.38
CA LEU A 172 -10.82 -9.07 12.05
C LEU A 172 -11.96 -8.28 11.41
N ILE A 173 -11.80 -6.97 11.19
CA ILE A 173 -12.85 -6.11 10.63
C ILE A 173 -12.60 -5.96 9.13
N LEU A 174 -13.55 -6.40 8.32
CA LEU A 174 -13.60 -6.11 6.89
C LEU A 174 -14.44 -4.84 6.70
N ALA A 175 -13.91 -3.88 5.95
CA ALA A 175 -14.60 -2.66 5.58
C ALA A 175 -14.39 -2.40 4.09
N ARG A 176 -15.31 -1.63 3.50
CA ARG A 176 -15.17 -1.13 2.13
C ARG A 176 -15.37 0.37 2.12
N ILE A 177 -14.43 1.08 1.52
CA ILE A 177 -14.53 2.51 1.24
C ILE A 177 -14.93 2.68 -0.22
N GLY A 178 -15.98 3.46 -0.49
CA GLY A 178 -16.56 3.63 -1.82
C GLY A 178 -17.91 2.93 -1.97
N GLU A 179 -18.22 2.46 -3.18
CA GLU A 179 -19.52 1.82 -3.46
C GLU A 179 -19.63 0.43 -2.82
N GLY A 180 -20.76 0.11 -2.20
CA GLY A 180 -21.07 -1.26 -1.73
C GLY A 180 -20.55 -1.60 -0.33
N ALA A 181 -20.99 -0.88 0.69
CA ALA A 181 -20.59 -1.11 2.08
C ALA A 181 -20.70 -2.58 2.51
N VAL A 182 -19.67 -3.06 3.19
CA VAL A 182 -19.63 -4.37 3.87
C VAL A 182 -19.78 -4.16 5.38
N SER A 183 -20.23 -5.21 6.08
CA SER A 183 -20.52 -5.16 7.51
C SER A 183 -19.27 -4.90 8.35
N ASP A 184 -19.37 -4.01 9.34
CA ASP A 184 -18.33 -3.78 10.35
C ASP A 184 -18.27 -4.88 11.42
N GLU A 185 -19.04 -5.97 11.29
CA GLU A 185 -18.99 -7.10 12.22
C GLU A 185 -17.66 -7.86 12.10
N PRO A 186 -16.99 -8.19 13.22
CA PRO A 186 -15.73 -8.90 13.19
C PRO A 186 -15.88 -10.36 12.73
N LEU A 187 -14.99 -10.77 11.82
CA LEU A 187 -14.82 -12.16 11.40
C LEU A 187 -14.08 -12.94 12.49
N THR A 188 -14.80 -13.31 13.55
CA THR A 188 -14.23 -13.99 14.73
C THR A 188 -14.05 -15.50 14.57
N HIS A 189 -14.43 -16.05 13.42
CA HIS A 189 -14.19 -17.44 13.07
C HIS A 189 -13.00 -17.58 12.11
N ARG A 190 -12.08 -18.49 12.44
CA ARG A 190 -10.83 -18.71 11.70
C ARG A 190 -11.07 -18.98 10.22
N ASP A 191 -12.00 -19.88 9.92
CA ASP A 191 -12.26 -20.31 8.54
C ASP A 191 -12.90 -19.19 7.72
N GLU A 192 -13.79 -18.40 8.32
CA GLU A 192 -14.39 -17.21 7.67
C GLU A 192 -13.35 -16.13 7.38
N TRP A 193 -12.43 -15.89 8.30
CA TRP A 193 -11.36 -14.92 8.12
C TRP A 193 -10.39 -15.32 7.00
N PHE A 194 -9.96 -16.59 6.96
CA PHE A 194 -9.12 -17.09 5.86
C PHE A 194 -9.89 -17.17 4.53
N ALA A 195 -11.18 -17.51 4.54
CA ALA A 195 -12.02 -17.46 3.35
C ALA A 195 -12.11 -16.03 2.80
N CYS A 196 -12.33 -15.03 3.66
CA CYS A 196 -12.31 -13.62 3.29
C CYS A 196 -10.98 -13.21 2.63
N LEU A 197 -9.85 -13.57 3.23
CA LEU A 197 -8.52 -13.32 2.64
C LEU A 197 -8.39 -13.93 1.23
N ALA A 198 -8.88 -15.16 1.03
CA ALA A 198 -8.81 -15.82 -0.26
C ALA A 198 -9.77 -15.25 -1.31
N GLU A 199 -11.02 -14.98 -0.93
CA GLU A 199 -12.10 -14.61 -1.85
C GLU A 199 -12.08 -13.14 -2.21
N VAL A 200 -11.91 -12.25 -1.23
CA VAL A 200 -11.88 -10.81 -1.44
C VAL A 200 -10.49 -10.41 -1.95
N PHE A 201 -9.45 -10.83 -1.24
CA PHE A 201 -8.07 -10.38 -1.48
C PHE A 201 -7.24 -11.35 -2.34
N GLY A 202 -7.74 -12.52 -2.73
CA GLY A 202 -6.94 -13.47 -3.51
C GLY A 202 -5.72 -14.04 -2.76
N LEU A 203 -5.68 -13.87 -1.44
CA LEU A 203 -4.56 -14.28 -0.59
C LEU A 203 -4.78 -15.71 -0.09
N ARG A 204 -4.08 -16.65 -0.72
CA ARG A 204 -4.11 -18.07 -0.37
C ARG A 204 -2.79 -18.51 0.23
N PHE A 205 -2.86 -19.31 1.28
CA PHE A 205 -1.67 -19.78 2.01
C PHE A 205 -1.46 -21.28 1.84
N ASP A 206 -1.75 -21.82 0.66
CA ASP A 206 -1.73 -23.26 0.37
C ASP A 206 -0.33 -23.88 0.59
N ALA A 207 0.74 -23.08 0.53
CA ALA A 207 2.12 -23.50 0.78
C ALA A 207 2.60 -23.28 2.24
N ALA A 208 1.78 -22.69 3.11
CA ALA A 208 2.16 -22.41 4.49
C ALA A 208 1.99 -23.66 5.37
N ALA A 209 2.88 -23.84 6.33
CA ALA A 209 2.73 -24.85 7.37
C ALA A 209 1.46 -24.56 8.20
N PRO A 210 0.64 -25.56 8.55
CA PRO A 210 -0.58 -25.35 9.35
C PRO A 210 -0.33 -24.56 10.64
N GLU A 211 0.79 -24.83 11.33
CA GLU A 211 1.15 -24.16 12.58
C GLU A 211 1.45 -22.66 12.39
N ALA A 212 1.88 -22.26 11.18
CA ALA A 212 2.07 -20.85 10.86
C ALA A 212 0.72 -20.13 10.69
N LEU A 213 -0.27 -20.80 10.12
CA LEU A 213 -1.63 -20.29 9.99
C LEU A 213 -2.32 -20.17 11.35
N ASP A 214 -2.07 -21.12 12.25
CA ASP A 214 -2.58 -21.07 13.61
C ASP A 214 -1.99 -19.88 14.38
N ARG A 215 -0.67 -19.68 14.30
CA ARG A 215 -0.03 -18.49 14.92
C ARG A 215 -0.55 -17.18 14.36
N LEU A 216 -0.79 -17.10 13.06
CA LEU A 216 -1.36 -15.92 12.42
C LEU A 216 -2.76 -15.63 12.97
N TRP A 217 -3.61 -16.65 13.00
CA TRP A 217 -4.96 -16.55 13.54
C TRP A 217 -4.97 -16.13 15.01
N ASP A 218 -4.18 -16.81 15.84
CA ASP A 218 -4.10 -16.53 17.28
C ASP A 218 -3.62 -15.09 17.54
N SER A 219 -2.65 -14.61 16.74
CA SER A 219 -2.18 -13.23 16.79
C SER A 219 -3.27 -12.23 16.41
N ALA A 220 -4.01 -12.48 15.33
CA ALA A 220 -5.10 -11.62 14.86
C ALA A 220 -6.22 -11.52 15.91
N LEU A 221 -6.63 -12.67 16.47
CA LEU A 221 -7.68 -12.76 17.47
C LEU A 221 -7.27 -12.12 18.81
N ALA A 222 -6.02 -12.34 19.25
CA ALA A 222 -5.50 -11.71 20.46
C ALA A 222 -5.45 -10.18 20.33
N ALA A 223 -4.98 -9.67 19.18
CA ALA A 223 -4.94 -8.24 18.90
C ALA A 223 -6.35 -7.62 18.90
N HIS A 224 -7.32 -8.32 18.29
CA HIS A 224 -8.72 -7.86 18.29
C HIS A 224 -9.31 -7.79 19.70
N ARG A 225 -9.16 -8.84 20.51
CA ARG A 225 -9.65 -8.87 21.90
C ARG A 225 -9.01 -7.77 22.75
N ALA A 226 -7.72 -7.52 22.57
CA ALA A 226 -7.04 -6.43 23.26
C ALA A 226 -7.63 -5.05 22.89
N TRP A 227 -7.96 -4.85 21.61
CA TRP A 227 -8.61 -3.64 21.12
C TRP A 227 -10.07 -3.49 21.60
N GLU A 228 -10.84 -4.57 21.69
CA GLU A 228 -12.20 -4.53 22.26
C GLU A 228 -12.16 -4.08 23.73
N ASN A 229 -11.18 -4.58 24.50
CA ASN A 229 -11.01 -4.22 25.90
C ASN A 229 -10.64 -2.74 26.11
N THR A 230 -10.03 -2.07 25.13
CA THR A 230 -9.76 -0.62 25.22
C THR A 230 -10.95 0.24 24.81
N ARG A 231 -11.99 -0.35 24.20
CA ARG A 231 -13.23 0.33 23.79
C ARG A 231 -14.39 0.12 24.76
N GLN A 232 -14.27 -0.81 25.71
CA GLN A 232 -15.22 -0.93 26.81
C GLN A 232 -15.03 0.27 27.77
N PRO A 233 -16.12 0.97 28.15
CA PRO A 233 -16.05 2.15 29.03
C PRO A 233 -15.60 1.84 30.45
#